data_AF-A0A7I7RPR4-F1
#
_entry.id   AF-A0A7I7RPR4-F1
#
_cell.length_a   1.000
_cell.length_b   1.000
_cell.length_c   1.000
_cell.angle_alpha   90.00
_cell.angle_beta   90.00
_cell.angle_gamma   90.00
#
_symmetry.space_group_name_H-M   'P 1'
#
loop_
_entity.id
_entity.type
_entity.pdbx_description
1 polymer ?
#
loop_
_entity_poly.entity_id
_entity_poly.type
_entity_poly.pdbx_seq_one_letter_code
_entity_poly.pdbx_strand_id
1 'polypeptide(L)'
;MTAADMRQAVLDMHGGSKEDIESTYREGWKDLTHRGNHVTSYYLSAEDLTAERLDDMWAISSEHTLLALHLRRSSEGITVSATVRFTTAQPLLAPPAVILNRYNGRQWWALSALLPGADRIKDMPTRTLTADLDTAVAIGSSGVMLGKVDDAFMLMPLRDPAGPTRIVIDSDDDLAVRQLIRRASASGEFVAAYDPRRRWTMAAASSRIWNTTDLRAQPPRPPTVVVHNGSANPYPGALVSISVGAGPRSVEPDVRITQRNGRIRVETERFTARLDAVAFRNEQTFLN
;
A
#
# COMPACT_ATOMS: atom_id res chain seq x y z
N MET A 1 -7.84 -6.47 12.37
CA MET A 1 -6.54 -6.13 12.95
C MET A 1 -6.41 -6.91 14.23
N THR A 2 -5.49 -7.86 14.29
CA THR A 2 -5.26 -8.72 15.45
C THR A 2 -4.26 -8.08 16.41
N ALA A 3 -4.19 -8.56 17.65
CA ALA A 3 -3.17 -8.14 18.60
C ALA A 3 -1.73 -8.50 18.14
N ALA A 4 -1.59 -9.46 17.20
CA ALA A 4 -0.30 -9.76 16.57
C ALA A 4 0.07 -8.68 15.54
N ASP A 5 -0.89 -8.27 14.69
CA ASP A 5 -0.68 -7.20 13.70
C ASP A 5 -0.34 -5.86 14.37
N MET A 6 -1.02 -5.53 15.47
CA MET A 6 -0.71 -4.32 16.25
C MET A 6 0.70 -4.39 16.86
N ARG A 7 1.12 -5.56 17.37
CA ARG A 7 2.48 -5.73 17.89
C ARG A 7 3.53 -5.59 16.78
N GLN A 8 3.28 -6.13 15.60
CA GLN A 8 4.19 -5.98 14.46
C GLN A 8 4.28 -4.53 13.99
N ALA A 9 3.15 -3.82 13.88
CA ALA A 9 3.17 -2.40 13.54
C ALA A 9 3.93 -1.55 14.58
N VAL A 10 3.79 -1.88 15.87
CA VAL A 10 4.57 -1.24 16.95
C VAL A 10 6.07 -1.57 16.80
N LEU A 11 6.42 -2.82 16.46
CA LEU A 11 7.81 -3.21 16.19
C LEU A 11 8.40 -2.40 15.04
N ASP A 12 7.71 -2.36 13.89
CA ASP A 12 8.17 -1.67 12.68
C ASP A 12 8.33 -0.15 12.94
N MET A 13 7.43 0.44 13.74
CA MET A 13 7.57 1.84 14.17
C MET A 13 8.83 2.08 15.03
N HIS A 14 9.24 1.11 15.84
CA HIS A 14 10.41 1.22 16.74
C HIS A 14 11.74 0.78 16.11
N GLY A 15 11.75 0.35 14.84
CA GLY A 15 12.97 -0.14 14.18
C GLY A 15 13.04 -1.66 14.00
N GLY A 16 11.92 -2.37 14.20
CA GLY A 16 11.70 -3.72 13.70
C GLY A 16 12.14 -4.88 14.59
N SER A 17 12.76 -4.67 15.77
CA SER A 17 13.19 -5.79 16.63
C SER A 17 12.39 -5.93 17.93
N LYS A 18 12.14 -7.18 18.35
CA LYS A 18 11.39 -7.50 19.58
C LYS A 18 12.07 -6.99 20.84
N GLU A 19 13.39 -7.02 20.85
CA GLU A 19 14.21 -6.46 21.92
C GLU A 19 14.06 -4.93 22.01
N ASP A 20 13.70 -4.22 20.93
CA ASP A 20 13.48 -2.76 20.93
C ASP A 20 12.19 -2.35 21.65
N ILE A 21 11.21 -3.26 21.75
CA ILE A 21 10.01 -3.04 22.57
C ILE A 21 10.28 -3.34 24.05
N GLU A 22 11.16 -4.32 24.31
CA GLU A 22 11.50 -4.74 25.68
C GLU A 22 12.52 -3.80 26.35
N SER A 23 13.26 -3.01 25.57
CA SER A 23 14.25 -2.07 26.07
C SER A 23 13.64 -0.70 26.46
N THR A 24 14.16 -0.09 27.51
CA THR A 24 13.63 1.18 28.04
C THR A 24 14.28 2.38 27.35
N TYR A 25 13.45 3.29 26.84
CA TYR A 25 13.89 4.59 26.34
C TYR A 25 14.37 5.48 27.50
N ARG A 26 15.45 6.22 27.29
CA ARG A 26 15.84 7.33 28.16
C ARG A 26 15.39 8.63 27.52
N GLU A 27 14.56 9.39 28.21
CA GLU A 27 14.09 10.69 27.72
C GLU A 27 15.12 11.79 27.97
N GLY A 28 15.54 12.44 26.89
CA GLY A 28 16.32 13.67 26.91
C GLY A 28 15.47 14.86 26.43
N TRP A 29 15.99 16.07 26.64
CA TRP A 29 15.29 17.28 26.21
C TRP A 29 15.15 17.37 24.68
N LYS A 30 16.15 16.89 23.93
CA LYS A 30 16.20 17.01 22.47
C LYS A 30 15.80 15.73 21.75
N ASP A 31 15.99 14.58 22.39
CA ASP A 31 15.88 13.26 21.78
C ASP A 31 15.54 12.19 22.83
N LEU A 32 15.18 11.01 22.36
CA LEU A 32 15.18 9.81 23.18
C LEU A 32 16.40 8.96 22.85
N THR A 33 17.06 8.42 23.85
CA THR A 33 18.12 7.43 23.63
C THR A 33 17.58 6.02 23.82
N HIS A 34 17.86 5.16 22.85
CA HIS A 34 17.42 3.77 22.83
C HIS A 34 18.51 2.89 22.22
N ARG A 35 19.10 2.01 23.06
CA ARG A 35 20.17 1.06 22.66
C ARG A 35 21.35 1.70 21.91
N GLY A 36 21.73 2.92 22.29
CA GLY A 36 22.81 3.68 21.65
C GLY A 36 22.38 4.48 20.43
N ASN A 37 21.15 4.30 19.95
CA ASN A 37 20.55 5.14 18.92
C ASN A 37 19.80 6.33 19.53
N HIS A 38 19.74 7.41 18.77
CA HIS A 38 19.07 8.65 19.09
C HIS A 38 17.82 8.79 18.22
N VAL A 39 16.66 8.82 18.87
CA VAL A 39 15.35 8.97 18.23
C VAL A 39 14.88 10.40 18.43
N THR A 40 14.75 11.14 17.34
CA THR A 40 14.33 12.55 17.38
C THR A 40 13.13 12.80 16.50
N SER A 41 12.07 13.34 17.09
CA SER A 41 10.81 13.70 16.43
C SER A 41 10.74 15.19 16.17
N TYR A 42 10.20 15.54 15.01
CA TYR A 42 10.01 16.88 14.50
C TYR A 42 8.60 17.04 13.92
N TYR A 43 8.15 18.29 13.77
CA TYR A 43 6.96 18.65 13.03
C TYR A 43 7.27 19.71 11.98
N LEU A 44 6.47 19.74 10.92
CA LEU A 44 6.57 20.74 9.87
C LEU A 44 5.66 21.93 10.17
N SER A 45 6.12 23.13 9.81
CA SER A 45 5.27 24.32 9.77
C SER A 45 4.23 24.18 8.65
N ALA A 46 3.11 24.89 8.77
CA ALA A 46 2.03 24.80 7.77
C ALA A 46 2.49 25.17 6.35
N GLU A 47 3.39 26.15 6.23
CA GLU A 47 3.96 26.62 4.97
C GLU A 47 4.89 25.61 4.29
N ASP A 48 5.57 24.77 5.08
CA ASP A 48 6.53 23.77 4.61
C ASP A 48 5.88 22.44 4.20
N LEU A 49 4.57 22.28 4.43
CA LEU A 49 3.79 21.11 4.00
C LEU A 49 3.53 21.14 2.50
N THR A 50 4.54 20.74 1.72
CA THR A 50 4.50 20.62 0.27
C THR A 50 5.02 19.26 -0.17
N ALA A 51 4.61 18.81 -1.36
CA ALA A 51 5.02 17.51 -1.90
C ALA A 51 6.56 17.33 -1.93
N GLU A 52 7.25 18.34 -2.47
CA GLU A 52 8.72 18.38 -2.58
C GLU A 52 9.40 18.26 -1.21
N ARG A 53 8.92 19.02 -0.23
CA ARG A 53 9.49 19.01 1.14
C ARG A 53 9.22 17.71 1.90
N LEU A 54 8.12 17.02 1.61
CA LEU A 54 7.88 15.69 2.17
C LEU A 54 8.85 14.67 1.56
N ASP A 55 9.17 14.79 0.27
CA ASP A 55 10.11 13.90 -0.40
C ASP A 55 11.55 14.09 0.12
N ASP A 56 11.95 15.35 0.36
CA ASP A 56 13.25 15.70 0.97
C ASP A 56 13.50 14.96 2.30
N MET A 57 12.46 14.54 3.03
CA MET A 57 12.61 13.83 4.31
C MET A 57 13.26 12.47 4.16
N TRP A 58 13.06 11.80 3.02
CA TRP A 58 13.65 10.50 2.74
C TRP A 58 15.13 10.60 2.37
N ALA A 59 15.61 11.79 1.99
CA ALA A 59 17.02 12.03 1.70
C ALA A 59 17.88 12.22 2.97
N ILE A 60 17.25 12.41 4.14
CA ILE A 60 17.97 12.60 5.41
C ILE A 60 18.54 11.26 5.88
N SER A 61 19.87 11.19 5.95
CA SER A 61 20.59 10.00 6.43
C SER A 61 20.15 9.62 7.85
N SER A 62 19.51 8.46 7.97
CA SER A 62 19.05 7.89 9.23
C SER A 62 18.95 6.37 9.11
N GLU A 63 19.02 5.69 10.25
CA GLU A 63 18.76 4.23 10.30
C GLU A 63 17.30 3.93 9.99
N HIS A 64 16.40 4.77 10.53
CA HIS A 64 14.96 4.67 10.30
C HIS A 64 14.34 6.07 10.19
N THR A 65 13.53 6.27 9.15
CA THR A 65 12.67 7.44 8.99
C THR A 65 11.22 7.03 9.09
N LEU A 66 10.45 7.73 9.93
CA LEU A 66 9.00 7.63 9.95
C LEU A 66 8.42 9.00 9.61
N LEU A 67 7.58 9.07 8.60
CA LEU A 67 6.77 10.24 8.27
C LEU A 67 5.29 9.91 8.50
N ALA A 68 4.64 10.66 9.38
CA ALA A 68 3.22 10.54 9.69
C ALA A 68 2.48 11.79 9.24
N LEU A 69 1.52 11.61 8.33
CA LEU A 69 0.62 12.65 7.88
C LEU A 69 -0.72 12.55 8.63
N HIS A 70 -1.11 13.65 9.26
CA HIS A 70 -2.36 13.75 10.02
C HIS A 70 -3.38 14.52 9.18
N LEU A 71 -4.30 13.79 8.57
CA LEU A 71 -5.41 14.35 7.80
C LEU A 71 -6.62 14.58 8.72
N ARG A 72 -7.17 15.79 8.70
CA ARG A 72 -8.35 16.18 9.49
C ARG A 72 -9.38 16.87 8.60
N ARG A 73 -10.65 16.59 8.83
CA ARG A 73 -11.74 17.29 8.13
C ARG A 73 -12.08 18.58 8.89
N SER A 74 -12.14 19.70 8.18
CA SER A 74 -12.66 20.99 8.65
C SER A 74 -13.89 21.40 7.84
N SER A 75 -14.52 22.52 8.20
CA SER A 75 -15.61 23.12 7.41
C SER A 75 -15.16 23.62 6.04
N GLU A 76 -13.87 23.91 5.87
CA GLU A 76 -13.28 24.48 4.65
C GLU A 76 -12.60 23.43 3.76
N GLY A 77 -12.50 22.18 4.21
CA GLY A 77 -11.91 21.09 3.44
C GLY A 77 -11.17 20.07 4.30
N ILE A 78 -10.16 19.42 3.74
CA ILE A 78 -9.24 18.56 4.48
C ILE A 78 -8.02 19.40 4.83
N THR A 79 -7.61 19.38 6.10
CA THR A 79 -6.35 19.95 6.56
C THR A 79 -5.35 18.85 6.85
N VAL A 80 -4.08 19.17 6.62
CA VAL A 80 -2.95 18.26 6.78
C VAL A 80 -1.94 18.89 7.74
N SER A 81 -1.31 18.03 8.53
CA SER A 81 -0.10 18.34 9.31
C SER A 81 0.81 17.13 9.29
N ALA A 82 2.11 17.32 9.54
CA ALA A 82 3.08 16.23 9.45
C ALA A 82 4.00 16.17 10.67
N THR A 83 4.26 14.95 11.12
CA THR A 83 5.29 14.61 12.10
C THR A 83 6.31 13.71 11.41
N VAL A 84 7.59 14.00 11.57
CA VAL A 84 8.67 13.14 11.09
C VAL A 84 9.55 12.72 12.25
N ARG A 85 10.07 11.50 12.21
CA ARG A 85 10.96 10.94 13.22
C ARG A 85 12.15 10.28 12.55
N PHE A 86 13.33 10.62 13.05
CA PHE A 86 14.59 10.02 12.62
C PHE A 86 15.22 9.23 13.76
N THR A 87 15.68 8.03 13.44
CA THR A 87 16.54 7.22 14.31
C THR A 87 17.94 7.26 13.75
N THR A 88 18.91 7.66 14.57
CA THR A 88 20.29 7.93 14.12
C THR A 88 21.29 7.36 15.11
N ALA A 89 22.47 6.93 14.64
CA ALA A 89 23.53 6.42 15.50
C ALA A 89 24.21 7.50 16.37
N GLN A 90 24.04 8.78 16.03
CA GLN A 90 24.61 9.94 16.73
C GLN A 90 23.54 11.01 16.96
N PRO A 91 23.60 11.78 18.05
CA PRO A 91 22.59 12.77 18.35
C PRO A 91 22.58 13.91 17.31
N LEU A 92 21.40 14.24 16.80
CA LEU A 92 21.21 15.40 15.92
C LEU A 92 21.27 16.70 16.75
N LEU A 93 22.42 17.39 16.74
CA LEU A 93 22.61 18.61 17.53
C LEU A 93 21.67 19.74 17.10
N ALA A 94 21.43 19.85 15.79
CA ALA A 94 20.49 20.77 15.15
C ALA A 94 19.50 19.98 14.26
N PRO A 95 18.33 20.55 13.91
CA PRO A 95 17.46 19.96 12.90
C PRO A 95 18.20 19.77 11.57
N PRO A 96 18.05 18.61 10.91
CA PRO A 96 18.77 18.31 9.66
C PRO A 96 18.27 19.13 8.47
N ALA A 97 17.09 19.73 8.58
CA ALA A 97 16.54 20.68 7.62
C ALA A 97 15.88 21.85 8.36
N VAL A 98 15.93 23.05 7.78
CA VAL A 98 15.39 24.28 8.39
C VAL A 98 13.88 24.22 8.61
N ILE A 99 13.18 23.44 7.78
CA ILE A 99 11.73 23.23 7.84
C ILE A 99 11.27 22.39 9.05
N LEU A 100 12.23 21.79 9.78
CA LEU A 100 11.93 20.84 10.85
C LEU A 100 11.99 21.48 12.22
N ASN A 101 10.83 21.55 12.87
CA ASN A 101 10.70 22.03 14.23
C ASN A 101 10.76 20.86 15.20
N ARG A 102 11.73 20.88 16.12
CA ARG A 102 11.92 19.78 17.08
C ARG A 102 10.87 19.81 18.19
N TYR A 103 10.36 18.64 18.57
CA TYR A 103 9.54 18.47 19.78
C TYR A 103 10.39 18.52 21.07
N ASN A 104 11.02 19.66 21.35
CA ASN A 104 11.84 19.85 22.55
C ASN A 104 11.02 19.57 23.83
N GLY A 105 11.57 18.75 24.72
CA GLY A 105 10.95 18.33 25.99
C GLY A 105 9.71 17.44 25.85
N ARG A 106 9.36 17.02 24.62
CA ARG A 106 8.14 16.27 24.31
C ARG A 106 8.41 15.06 23.43
N GLN A 107 9.62 14.53 23.45
CA GLN A 107 10.04 13.46 22.56
C GLN A 107 9.34 12.14 22.87
N TRP A 108 9.15 11.82 24.16
CA TRP A 108 8.38 10.64 24.55
C TRP A 108 6.93 10.75 24.12
N TRP A 109 6.30 11.90 24.40
CA TRP A 109 4.94 12.18 23.96
C TRP A 109 4.78 12.07 22.44
N ALA A 110 5.70 12.64 21.65
CA ALA A 110 5.65 12.59 20.20
C ALA A 110 5.78 11.15 19.68
N LEU A 111 6.63 10.33 20.30
CA LEU A 111 6.74 8.91 19.97
C LEU A 111 5.47 8.14 20.33
N SER A 112 4.92 8.33 21.54
CA SER A 112 3.72 7.64 22.01
C SER A 112 2.49 8.01 21.19
N ALA A 113 2.37 9.26 20.75
CA ALA A 113 1.22 9.74 20.00
C ALA A 113 1.15 9.20 18.55
N LEU A 114 2.21 8.56 18.07
CA LEU A 114 2.23 7.90 16.76
C LEU A 114 2.00 6.40 16.85
N LEU A 115 1.88 5.83 18.06
CA LEU A 115 1.63 4.40 18.23
C LEU A 115 0.21 4.04 17.74
N PRO A 116 0.01 2.81 17.20
CA PRO A 116 -1.31 2.35 16.81
C PRO A 116 -2.29 2.40 18.00
N GLY A 117 -3.41 3.08 17.81
CA GLY A 117 -4.44 3.24 18.85
C GLY A 117 -4.21 4.40 19.82
N ALA A 118 -3.13 5.18 19.67
CA ALA A 118 -2.94 6.42 20.42
C ALA A 118 -3.95 7.50 20.01
N ASP A 119 -4.20 8.44 20.93
CA ASP A 119 -5.00 9.62 20.62
C ASP A 119 -4.34 10.45 19.52
N ARG A 120 -5.17 10.98 18.63
CA ARG A 120 -4.69 11.88 17.56
C ARG A 120 -4.02 13.10 18.16
N ILE A 121 -2.86 13.46 17.62
CA ILE A 121 -2.20 14.72 17.95
C ILE A 121 -3.14 15.89 17.62
N LYS A 122 -3.28 16.85 18.54
CA LYS A 122 -4.06 18.08 18.38
C LYS A 122 -3.13 19.29 18.28
N ASP A 123 -3.68 20.40 17.77
CA ASP A 123 -3.02 21.72 17.77
C ASP A 123 -1.67 21.78 17.04
N MET A 124 -1.51 20.95 16.01
CA MET A 124 -0.37 21.07 15.10
C MET A 124 -0.57 22.21 14.10
N PRO A 125 0.52 22.85 13.63
CA PRO A 125 0.49 23.66 12.42
C PRO A 125 -0.14 22.85 11.29
N THR A 126 -1.20 23.39 10.68
CA THR A 126 -1.93 22.71 9.61
C THR A 126 -2.12 23.65 8.44
N ARG A 127 -2.23 23.07 7.25
CA ARG A 127 -2.61 23.76 6.01
C ARG A 127 -3.76 23.01 5.36
N THR A 128 -4.59 23.69 4.56
CA THR A 128 -5.52 23.03 3.66
C THR A 128 -4.77 22.15 2.67
N LEU A 129 -5.23 20.92 2.47
CA LEU A 129 -4.66 19.97 1.52
C LEU A 129 -4.74 20.55 0.10
N THR A 130 -3.59 20.76 -0.53
CA THR A 130 -3.49 21.22 -1.92
C THR A 130 -3.56 20.03 -2.87
N ALA A 131 -3.92 20.28 -4.14
CA ALA A 131 -3.98 19.21 -5.16
C ALA A 131 -2.61 18.54 -5.40
N ASP A 132 -1.52 19.33 -5.39
CA ASP A 132 -0.16 18.80 -5.54
C ASP A 132 0.21 17.87 -4.39
N LEU A 133 -0.16 18.23 -3.17
CA LEU A 133 0.11 17.43 -1.98
C LEU A 133 -0.78 16.18 -1.92
N ASP A 134 -2.05 16.28 -2.33
CA ASP A 134 -2.95 15.13 -2.47
C ASP A 134 -2.40 14.11 -3.47
N THR A 135 -1.81 14.60 -4.58
CA THR A 135 -1.18 13.75 -5.59
C THR A 135 0.09 13.06 -5.07
N ALA A 136 0.90 13.78 -4.28
CA ALA A 136 2.14 13.23 -3.72
C ALA A 136 1.90 12.23 -2.58
N VAL A 137 0.79 12.38 -1.84
CA VAL A 137 0.40 11.48 -0.75
C VAL A 137 -0.39 10.31 -1.33
N ALA A 138 0.30 9.41 -2.03
CA ALA A 138 -0.30 8.20 -2.56
C ALA A 138 -0.65 7.21 -1.43
N ILE A 139 -1.84 7.36 -0.84
CA ILE A 139 -2.39 6.38 0.11
C ILE A 139 -2.84 5.16 -0.69
N GLY A 140 -1.96 4.16 -0.82
CA GLY A 140 -2.26 2.95 -1.59
C GLY A 140 -1.35 1.79 -1.27
N SER A 141 -1.79 0.58 -1.63
CA SER A 141 -0.91 -0.59 -1.62
C SER A 141 0.17 -0.43 -2.70
N SER A 142 1.36 -1.00 -2.50
CA SER A 142 2.42 -1.09 -3.52
C SER A 142 2.02 -1.96 -4.73
N GLY A 143 0.79 -2.49 -4.72
CA GLY A 143 0.21 -3.27 -5.79
C GLY A 143 -0.12 -4.70 -5.39
N VAL A 144 -0.52 -5.47 -6.40
CA VAL A 144 -0.85 -6.88 -6.29
C VAL A 144 0.41 -7.71 -6.50
N MET A 145 0.66 -8.71 -5.65
CA MET A 145 1.80 -9.61 -5.80
C MET A 145 1.59 -10.54 -6.98
N LEU A 146 2.37 -10.33 -8.04
CA LEU A 146 2.30 -11.12 -9.27
C LEU A 146 3.16 -12.37 -9.18
N GLY A 147 4.33 -12.28 -8.53
CA GLY A 147 5.27 -13.39 -8.40
C GLY A 147 6.54 -12.94 -7.67
N LYS A 148 7.65 -13.65 -7.90
CA LYS A 148 8.97 -13.26 -7.39
C LYS A 148 10.01 -13.18 -8.49
N VAL A 149 11.01 -12.34 -8.28
CA VAL A 149 12.27 -12.30 -9.02
C VAL A 149 13.36 -12.60 -8.00
N ASP A 150 14.11 -13.68 -8.20
CA ASP A 150 15.07 -14.20 -7.23
C ASP A 150 14.43 -14.41 -5.84
N ASP A 151 14.84 -13.60 -4.86
CA ASP A 151 14.34 -13.61 -3.48
C ASP A 151 13.37 -12.46 -3.16
N ALA A 152 13.08 -11.58 -4.13
CA ALA A 152 12.20 -10.43 -3.95
C ALA A 152 10.82 -10.66 -4.58
N PHE A 153 9.76 -10.20 -3.92
CA PHE A 153 8.40 -10.22 -4.48
C PHE A 153 8.20 -9.04 -5.43
N MET A 154 7.60 -9.32 -6.59
CA MET A 154 7.15 -8.27 -7.50
C MET A 154 5.69 -7.92 -7.19
N LEU A 155 5.51 -6.70 -6.68
CA LEU A 155 4.20 -6.06 -6.48
C LEU A 155 3.98 -5.08 -7.63
N MET A 156 2.78 -5.07 -8.21
CA MET A 156 2.45 -4.14 -9.29
C MET A 156 1.02 -3.62 -9.10
N PRO A 157 0.80 -2.28 -9.05
CA PRO A 157 -0.54 -1.75 -9.04
C PRO A 157 -1.24 -2.11 -10.35
N LEU A 158 -2.50 -2.58 -10.24
CA LEU A 158 -3.29 -2.90 -11.43
C LEU A 158 -3.95 -1.66 -12.04
N ARG A 159 -3.99 -0.55 -11.30
CA ARG A 159 -4.59 0.72 -11.70
C ARG A 159 -3.51 1.67 -12.18
N ASP A 160 -3.79 2.37 -13.26
CA ASP A 160 -3.02 3.51 -13.73
C ASP A 160 -3.74 4.82 -13.34
N PRO A 161 -3.08 5.75 -12.62
CA PRO A 161 -3.64 7.07 -12.36
C PRO A 161 -4.01 7.86 -13.63
N ALA A 162 -3.37 7.57 -14.76
CA ALA A 162 -3.59 8.26 -16.03
C ALA A 162 -4.84 7.76 -16.79
N GLY A 163 -5.40 6.59 -16.45
CA GLY A 163 -6.60 6.09 -17.10
C GLY A 163 -6.94 4.62 -16.82
N PRO A 164 -8.04 4.10 -17.40
CA PRO A 164 -8.44 2.70 -17.21
C PRO A 164 -7.41 1.72 -17.77
N THR A 165 -7.09 0.67 -17.01
CA THR A 165 -6.10 -0.34 -17.35
C THR A 165 -6.75 -1.62 -17.87
N ARG A 166 -6.31 -2.08 -19.04
CA ARG A 166 -6.72 -3.33 -19.69
C ARG A 166 -5.65 -4.39 -19.50
N ILE A 167 -5.99 -5.45 -18.80
CA ILE A 167 -5.09 -6.57 -18.50
C ILE A 167 -5.61 -7.82 -19.20
N VAL A 168 -4.74 -8.53 -19.91
CA VAL A 168 -5.05 -9.87 -20.42
C VAL A 168 -4.23 -10.89 -19.64
N ILE A 169 -4.90 -11.92 -19.16
CA ILE A 169 -4.27 -13.07 -18.50
C ILE A 169 -4.44 -14.28 -19.38
N ASP A 170 -3.31 -14.84 -19.77
CA ASP A 170 -3.23 -16.14 -20.42
C ASP A 170 -2.55 -17.13 -19.47
N SER A 171 -3.34 -17.97 -18.81
CA SER A 171 -2.87 -18.95 -17.83
C SER A 171 -3.29 -20.37 -18.24
N ASP A 172 -2.41 -21.34 -17.99
CA ASP A 172 -2.71 -22.77 -18.13
C ASP A 172 -3.57 -23.30 -16.97
N ASP A 173 -3.59 -22.59 -15.84
CA ASP A 173 -4.34 -22.95 -14.63
C ASP A 173 -5.20 -21.77 -14.10
N ASP A 174 -6.42 -22.08 -13.68
CA ASP A 174 -7.32 -21.14 -12.99
C ASP A 174 -6.84 -20.77 -11.59
N LEU A 175 -5.93 -21.55 -10.99
CA LEU A 175 -5.31 -21.22 -9.71
C LEU A 175 -4.64 -19.84 -9.75
N ALA A 176 -3.94 -19.51 -10.84
CA ALA A 176 -3.30 -18.22 -11.04
C ALA A 176 -4.32 -17.06 -11.01
N VAL A 177 -5.46 -17.27 -11.66
CA VAL A 177 -6.54 -16.27 -11.72
C VAL A 177 -7.18 -16.10 -10.35
N ARG A 178 -7.45 -17.20 -9.64
CA ARG A 178 -7.97 -17.16 -8.26
C ARG A 178 -7.00 -16.46 -7.30
N GLN A 179 -5.70 -16.73 -7.41
CA GLN A 179 -4.65 -16.03 -6.65
C GLN A 179 -4.67 -14.53 -6.93
N LEU A 180 -4.71 -14.12 -8.20
CA LEU A 180 -4.75 -12.71 -8.55
C LEU A 180 -5.99 -12.01 -8.00
N ILE A 181 -7.18 -12.59 -8.19
CA ILE A 181 -8.45 -12.07 -7.65
C ILE A 181 -8.34 -11.89 -6.14
N ARG A 182 -7.82 -12.91 -5.44
CA ARG A 182 -7.68 -12.87 -3.98
C ARG A 182 -6.70 -11.79 -3.52
N ARG A 183 -5.53 -11.70 -4.16
CA ARG A 183 -4.48 -10.73 -3.83
C ARG A 183 -4.90 -9.30 -4.16
N ALA A 184 -5.62 -9.08 -5.26
CA ALA A 184 -6.23 -7.78 -5.58
C ALA A 184 -7.19 -7.32 -4.47
N SER A 185 -8.04 -8.23 -3.97
CA SER A 185 -8.92 -7.88 -2.85
C SER A 185 -8.15 -7.55 -1.56
N ALA A 186 -7.00 -8.20 -1.34
CA ALA A 186 -6.13 -7.96 -0.20
C ALA A 186 -5.36 -6.64 -0.32
N SER A 187 -5.05 -6.20 -1.54
CA SER A 187 -4.43 -4.90 -1.83
C SER A 187 -5.43 -3.73 -1.80
N GLY A 188 -6.69 -3.98 -1.45
CA GLY A 188 -7.73 -2.98 -1.26
C GLY A 188 -8.75 -2.86 -2.40
N GLU A 189 -8.64 -3.69 -3.44
CA GLU A 189 -9.56 -3.63 -4.58
C GLU A 189 -10.94 -4.22 -4.27
N PHE A 190 -11.99 -3.65 -4.87
CA PHE A 190 -13.31 -4.26 -4.97
C PHE A 190 -13.38 -5.02 -6.29
N VAL A 191 -13.40 -6.34 -6.21
CA VAL A 191 -13.30 -7.22 -7.38
C VAL A 191 -14.69 -7.76 -7.76
N ALA A 192 -15.12 -7.52 -8.99
CA ALA A 192 -16.27 -8.19 -9.61
C ALA A 192 -15.77 -9.28 -10.57
N ALA A 193 -15.98 -10.55 -10.21
CA ALA A 193 -15.65 -11.70 -11.05
C ALA A 193 -16.89 -12.19 -11.77
N TYR A 194 -16.87 -12.12 -13.10
CA TYR A 194 -17.89 -12.66 -13.99
C TYR A 194 -17.44 -14.03 -14.51
N ASP A 195 -17.95 -15.07 -13.88
CA ASP A 195 -17.47 -16.44 -14.03
C ASP A 195 -18.64 -17.40 -14.35
N PRO A 196 -19.13 -17.42 -15.59
CA PRO A 196 -20.28 -18.24 -15.98
C PRO A 196 -20.03 -19.74 -15.83
N ARG A 197 -18.77 -20.17 -15.74
CA ARG A 197 -18.36 -21.58 -15.62
C ARG A 197 -17.94 -21.97 -14.20
N ARG A 198 -17.99 -21.04 -13.24
CA ARG A 198 -17.57 -21.27 -11.84
C ARG A 198 -16.11 -21.75 -11.69
N ARG A 199 -15.22 -21.32 -12.60
CA ARG A 199 -13.78 -21.67 -12.61
C ARG A 199 -12.98 -20.94 -11.52
N TRP A 200 -13.45 -19.78 -11.09
CA TRP A 200 -12.83 -18.86 -10.13
C TRP A 200 -13.64 -18.75 -8.84
N THR A 201 -14.61 -19.64 -8.63
CA THR A 201 -15.22 -19.83 -7.32
C THR A 201 -14.12 -20.21 -6.32
N MET A 202 -14.14 -19.55 -5.16
CA MET A 202 -13.19 -19.74 -4.07
C MET A 202 -13.91 -20.34 -2.88
N ALA A 203 -13.24 -21.17 -2.09
CA ALA A 203 -13.85 -21.79 -0.91
C ALA A 203 -14.19 -20.80 0.22
N ALA A 204 -13.48 -19.67 0.30
CA ALA A 204 -13.74 -18.66 1.31
C ALA A 204 -14.26 -17.36 0.72
N ALA A 205 -15.44 -16.95 1.18
CA ALA A 205 -16.03 -15.66 0.85
C ALA A 205 -15.15 -14.49 1.28
N SER A 206 -15.22 -13.39 0.53
CA SER A 206 -14.61 -12.11 0.86
C SER A 206 -15.65 -11.01 0.68
N SER A 207 -15.73 -10.07 1.61
CA SER A 207 -16.63 -8.91 1.49
C SER A 207 -16.25 -7.95 0.36
N ARG A 208 -15.05 -8.13 -0.23
CA ARG A 208 -14.53 -7.34 -1.35
C ARG A 208 -14.58 -8.06 -2.70
N ILE A 209 -14.96 -9.34 -2.71
CA ILE A 209 -15.06 -10.12 -3.94
C ILE A 209 -16.52 -10.48 -4.16
N TRP A 210 -17.08 -9.93 -5.22
CA TRP A 210 -18.38 -10.31 -5.72
C TRP A 210 -18.20 -11.22 -6.92
N ASN A 211 -18.81 -12.40 -6.91
CA ASN A 211 -18.67 -13.39 -7.97
C ASN A 211 -20.07 -13.75 -8.49
N THR A 212 -20.24 -13.79 -9.81
CA THR A 212 -21.52 -14.06 -10.47
C THR A 212 -21.34 -14.99 -11.66
N THR A 213 -22.33 -15.85 -11.89
CA THR A 213 -22.44 -16.59 -13.15
C THR A 213 -23.25 -15.84 -14.22
N ASP A 214 -24.01 -14.81 -13.83
CA ASP A 214 -24.81 -13.99 -14.73
C ASP A 214 -24.03 -12.75 -15.17
N LEU A 215 -23.76 -12.66 -16.47
CA LEU A 215 -23.04 -11.55 -17.10
C LEU A 215 -23.81 -10.22 -17.08
N ARG A 216 -25.13 -10.25 -16.84
CA ARG A 216 -25.95 -9.04 -16.76
C ARG A 216 -26.11 -8.52 -15.33
N ALA A 217 -25.78 -9.36 -14.35
CA ALA A 217 -25.86 -8.96 -12.95
C ALA A 217 -24.86 -7.83 -12.66
N GLN A 218 -25.26 -6.95 -11.74
CA GLN A 218 -24.45 -5.83 -11.29
C GLN A 218 -24.00 -6.07 -9.85
N PRO A 219 -22.73 -5.77 -9.51
CA PRO A 219 -22.27 -5.90 -8.14
C PRO A 219 -22.99 -4.90 -7.22
N PRO A 220 -23.16 -5.22 -5.93
CA PRO A 220 -23.85 -4.36 -4.97
C PRO A 220 -23.11 -3.05 -4.67
N ARG A 221 -21.83 -2.96 -5.07
CA ARG A 221 -20.99 -1.76 -4.95
C ARG A 221 -20.17 -1.62 -6.25
N PRO A 222 -19.85 -0.40 -6.69
CA PRO A 222 -18.99 -0.19 -7.85
C PRO A 222 -17.63 -0.91 -7.67
N PRO A 223 -17.25 -1.82 -8.58
CA PRO A 223 -15.98 -2.52 -8.51
C PRO A 223 -14.86 -1.62 -9.03
N THR A 224 -13.66 -1.77 -8.47
CA THR A 224 -12.44 -1.15 -8.99
C THR A 224 -11.75 -2.06 -10.01
N VAL A 225 -11.91 -3.38 -9.86
CA VAL A 225 -11.39 -4.41 -10.75
C VAL A 225 -12.51 -5.31 -11.24
N VAL A 226 -12.56 -5.57 -12.55
CA VAL A 226 -13.50 -6.52 -13.16
C VAL A 226 -12.70 -7.64 -13.80
N VAL A 227 -13.06 -8.89 -13.51
CA VAL A 227 -12.46 -10.08 -14.10
C VAL A 227 -13.50 -10.82 -14.93
N HIS A 228 -13.20 -11.11 -16.19
CA HIS A 228 -14.12 -11.75 -17.13
C HIS A 228 -13.38 -12.61 -18.16
N ASN A 229 -14.10 -13.47 -18.86
CA ASN A 229 -13.54 -14.50 -19.77
C ASN A 229 -13.25 -14.00 -21.20
N GLY A 230 -12.89 -12.72 -21.37
CA GLY A 230 -12.42 -12.18 -22.65
C GLY A 230 -13.46 -11.91 -23.75
N SER A 231 -14.77 -12.11 -23.50
CA SER A 231 -15.82 -11.84 -24.50
C SER A 231 -16.20 -10.36 -24.64
N ALA A 232 -16.32 -9.65 -23.51
CA ALA A 232 -16.51 -8.20 -23.39
C ALA A 232 -16.42 -7.83 -21.90
N ASN A 233 -16.02 -6.61 -21.55
CA ASN A 233 -16.07 -6.13 -20.17
C ASN A 233 -17.53 -5.90 -19.75
N PRO A 234 -18.11 -6.67 -18.81
CA PRO A 234 -19.51 -6.53 -18.41
C PRO A 234 -19.79 -5.29 -17.56
N TYR A 235 -18.74 -4.60 -17.08
CA TYR A 235 -18.83 -3.39 -16.28
C TYR A 235 -17.81 -2.34 -16.78
N PRO A 236 -18.17 -1.51 -17.78
CA PRO A 236 -17.26 -0.54 -18.38
C PRO A 236 -16.76 0.56 -17.44
N GLY A 237 -17.44 0.80 -16.32
CA GLY A 237 -17.08 1.86 -15.36
C GLY A 237 -15.93 1.50 -14.40
N ALA A 238 -15.37 0.29 -14.47
CA ALA A 238 -14.27 -0.13 -13.62
C ALA A 238 -12.93 0.42 -14.15
N LEU A 239 -12.05 0.81 -13.22
CA LEU A 239 -10.71 1.31 -13.55
C LEU A 239 -9.79 0.21 -14.11
N VAL A 240 -10.04 -1.06 -13.76
CA VAL A 240 -9.27 -2.20 -14.27
C VAL A 240 -10.20 -3.23 -14.87
N SER A 241 -9.90 -3.66 -16.10
CA SER A 241 -10.56 -4.77 -16.78
C SER A 241 -9.56 -5.88 -17.05
N ILE A 242 -9.82 -7.05 -16.47
CA ILE A 242 -8.99 -8.26 -16.60
C ILE A 242 -9.73 -9.28 -17.45
N SER A 243 -9.18 -9.53 -18.64
CA SER A 243 -9.68 -10.53 -19.59
C SER A 243 -8.86 -11.82 -19.48
N VAL A 244 -9.49 -12.90 -19.04
CA VAL A 244 -8.86 -14.22 -18.86
C VAL A 244 -9.12 -15.10 -20.08
N GLY A 245 -8.06 -15.69 -20.64
CA GLY A 245 -8.16 -16.58 -21.81
C GLY A 245 -8.55 -15.85 -23.10
N ALA A 246 -8.31 -14.53 -23.14
CA ALA A 246 -8.61 -13.72 -24.31
C ALA A 246 -7.70 -14.17 -25.48
N GLY A 247 -8.31 -14.71 -26.55
CA GLY A 247 -7.58 -15.15 -27.73
C GLY A 247 -7.01 -13.97 -28.55
N PRO A 248 -6.39 -14.23 -29.72
CA PRO A 248 -5.74 -13.23 -30.58
C PRO A 248 -6.65 -12.08 -31.09
N ARG A 249 -7.94 -12.10 -30.76
CA ARG A 249 -8.96 -11.11 -31.13
C ARG A 249 -9.36 -10.19 -29.96
N SER A 250 -8.66 -10.27 -28.83
CA SER A 250 -8.89 -9.31 -27.75
C SER A 250 -8.42 -7.92 -28.14
N VAL A 251 -9.01 -6.89 -27.54
CA VAL A 251 -8.45 -5.53 -27.57
C VAL A 251 -6.99 -5.60 -27.09
N GLU A 252 -6.12 -4.78 -27.69
CA GLU A 252 -4.73 -4.68 -27.27
C GLU A 252 -4.66 -4.30 -25.79
N PRO A 253 -4.03 -5.13 -24.94
CA PRO A 253 -3.96 -4.88 -23.51
C PRO A 253 -2.80 -3.94 -23.18
N ASP A 254 -2.98 -3.14 -22.14
CA ASP A 254 -1.90 -2.33 -21.54
C ASP A 254 -0.92 -3.24 -20.78
N VAL A 255 -1.42 -4.34 -20.22
CA VAL A 255 -0.64 -5.37 -19.52
C VAL A 255 -1.02 -6.77 -20.01
N ARG A 256 -0.04 -7.56 -20.45
CA ARG A 256 -0.21 -8.99 -20.73
C ARG A 256 0.50 -9.81 -19.66
N ILE A 257 -0.23 -10.71 -19.02
CA ILE A 257 0.29 -11.65 -18.04
C ILE A 257 0.13 -13.05 -18.62
N THR A 258 1.24 -13.72 -18.91
CA THR A 258 1.23 -15.12 -19.35
C THR A 258 1.80 -15.99 -18.24
N GLN A 259 1.06 -17.00 -17.81
CA GLN A 259 1.53 -18.00 -16.86
C GLN A 259 1.52 -19.39 -17.50
N ARG A 260 2.67 -20.06 -17.47
CA ARG A 260 2.87 -21.43 -17.97
C ARG A 260 3.86 -22.17 -17.07
N ASN A 261 3.49 -23.37 -16.60
CA ASN A 261 4.37 -24.24 -15.80
C ASN A 261 5.03 -23.50 -14.61
N GLY A 262 4.27 -22.66 -13.91
CA GLY A 262 4.76 -21.88 -12.76
C GLY A 262 5.68 -20.70 -13.11
N ARG A 263 5.94 -20.43 -14.40
CA ARG A 263 6.64 -19.22 -14.84
C ARG A 263 5.64 -18.18 -15.31
N ILE A 264 5.87 -16.95 -14.90
CA ILE A 264 5.03 -15.81 -15.21
C ILE A 264 5.83 -14.84 -16.06
N ARG A 265 5.22 -14.35 -17.14
CA ARG A 265 5.75 -13.27 -17.97
C ARG A 265 4.77 -12.11 -17.90
N VAL A 266 5.25 -10.96 -17.45
CA VAL A 266 4.49 -9.71 -17.42
C VAL A 266 5.05 -8.82 -18.52
N GLU A 267 4.20 -8.39 -19.43
CA GLU A 267 4.56 -7.50 -20.54
C GLU A 267 3.71 -6.24 -20.47
N THR A 268 4.37 -5.11 -20.57
CA THR A 268 3.78 -3.78 -20.72
C THR A 268 4.50 -3.08 -21.88
N GLU A 269 4.04 -1.90 -22.28
CA GLU A 269 4.77 -1.08 -23.25
C GLU A 269 6.19 -0.73 -22.76
N ARG A 270 6.38 -0.55 -21.45
CA ARG A 270 7.63 -0.05 -20.86
C ARG A 270 8.63 -1.14 -20.50
N PHE A 271 8.14 -2.32 -20.12
CA PHE A 271 9.01 -3.39 -19.67
C PHE A 271 8.41 -4.77 -19.86
N THR A 272 9.29 -5.76 -19.90
CA THR A 272 8.96 -7.17 -19.78
C THR A 272 9.70 -7.75 -18.58
N ALA A 273 8.97 -8.44 -17.70
CA ALA A 273 9.52 -9.11 -16.54
C ALA A 273 9.19 -10.61 -16.57
N ARG A 274 10.14 -11.43 -16.10
CA ARG A 274 9.97 -12.88 -15.91
C ARG A 274 10.00 -13.16 -14.41
N LEU A 275 8.95 -13.79 -13.92
CA LEU A 275 8.75 -14.07 -12.50
C LEU A 275 8.52 -15.56 -12.31
N ASP A 276 8.83 -16.04 -11.11
CA ASP A 276 8.37 -17.34 -10.65
C ASP A 276 7.06 -17.19 -9.88
N ALA A 277 6.14 -18.13 -10.09
CA ALA A 277 4.91 -18.21 -9.33
C ALA A 277 5.21 -18.49 -7.86
N VAL A 278 4.55 -17.74 -6.99
CA VAL A 278 4.64 -17.89 -5.54
C VAL A 278 3.29 -18.37 -5.03
N ALA A 279 3.31 -19.37 -4.16
CA ALA A 279 2.14 -19.82 -3.43
C ALA A 279 2.43 -19.77 -1.93
N PHE A 280 1.48 -19.26 -1.15
CA PHE A 280 1.55 -19.29 0.30
C PHE A 280 0.59 -20.34 0.84
N ARG A 281 1.05 -21.13 1.81
CA ARG A 281 0.23 -22.16 2.46
C ARG A 281 -1.07 -21.59 3.04
N ASN A 282 -1.00 -20.41 3.64
CA ASN A 282 -2.16 -19.73 4.23
C ASN A 282 -3.13 -19.18 3.16
N GLU A 283 -2.63 -18.84 1.98
CA GLU A 283 -3.45 -18.38 0.86
C GLU A 283 -4.24 -19.55 0.25
N GLN A 284 -3.62 -20.70 0.12
CA GLN A 284 -4.15 -21.88 -0.58
C GLN A 284 -5.46 -22.40 0.02
N THR A 285 -5.63 -22.29 1.34
CA THR A 285 -6.88 -22.62 2.06
C THR A 285 -8.08 -21.82 1.59
N PHE A 286 -7.87 -20.65 0.99
CA PHE A 286 -8.96 -19.81 0.51
C PHE A 286 -9.32 -20.04 -0.97
N LEU A 287 -8.43 -20.70 -1.72
CA LEU A 287 -8.54 -20.86 -3.16
C LEU A 287 -9.23 -22.15 -3.57
N ASN A 288 -9.06 -23.22 -2.79
CA ASN A 288 -9.50 -24.59 -3.08
C ASN A 288 -10.86 -24.92 -2.47
#